data_AF-A0A0B7II46-F1
#
_entry.id   AF-A0A0B7II46-F1
#
_cell.length_a   1.000
_cell.length_b   1.000
_cell.length_c   1.000
_cell.angle_alpha   90.00
_cell.angle_beta   90.00
_cell.angle_gamma   90.00
#
_symmetry.space_group_name_H-M   'P 1'
#
loop_
_entity.id
_entity.type
_entity.pdbx_description
1 polymer ?
#
loop_
_entity_poly.entity_id
_entity_poly.type
_entity_poly.pdbx_seq_one_letter_code
_entity_poly.pdbx_strand_id
1 'polypeptide(L)'
;MFGKMPFSNKGQTYNALTYDFTKADYLPSMGANAKKTLYLTPQEINYYHLPTPMTEFTYKTGFEQGQVLNTLFSVNLSPQLNIFMAYKGLRSLGNYQNILASNGNFRFGFSYLSPNKKYTAFAHYAGHDIYNNENGGIATPEQFESGDAQF
;
A
#
# COMPACT_ATOMS: atom_id res chain seq x y z
N MET A 1 2.80 -6.61 18.87
CA MET A 1 3.65 -6.30 17.69
C MET A 1 5.07 -6.72 18.05
N PHE A 2 5.55 -7.87 17.58
CA PHE A 2 6.91 -8.36 17.87
C PHE A 2 7.73 -8.28 16.58
N GLY A 3 9.00 -7.87 16.67
CA GLY A 3 9.92 -7.82 15.50
C GLY A 3 9.66 -6.70 14.49
N LYS A 4 8.91 -5.65 14.84
CA LYS A 4 8.67 -4.47 13.99
C LYS A 4 8.94 -3.19 14.76
N MET A 5 9.72 -2.28 14.19
CA MET A 5 9.95 -0.94 14.72
C MET A 5 8.97 0.05 14.06
N PRO A 6 7.98 0.58 14.80
CA PRO A 6 7.05 1.57 14.26
C PRO A 6 7.71 2.95 14.16
N PHE A 7 7.23 3.76 13.23
CA PHE A 7 7.61 5.17 13.11
C PHE A 7 6.50 6.09 13.64
N SER A 8 6.86 7.35 13.90
CA SER A 8 5.94 8.36 14.45
C SER A 8 4.81 8.76 13.48
N ASN A 9 4.86 8.36 12.20
CA ASN A 9 3.83 8.69 11.22
C ASN A 9 3.04 7.44 10.78
N LYS A 10 1.72 7.54 10.80
CA LYS A 10 0.76 6.48 10.42
C LYS A 10 0.84 6.06 8.95
N GLY A 11 1.36 6.91 8.08
CA GLY A 11 1.60 6.66 6.66
C GLY A 11 3.00 6.11 6.34
N GLN A 12 3.91 6.09 7.33
CA GLN A 12 5.19 5.42 7.17
C GLN A 12 5.06 3.92 7.42
N THR A 13 5.90 3.16 6.74
CA THR A 13 6.02 1.72 6.97
C THR A 13 6.72 1.45 8.29
N TYR A 14 6.90 0.18 8.63
CA TYR A 14 7.72 -0.24 9.76
C TYR A 14 8.99 -0.91 9.25
N ASN A 15 10.06 -0.82 10.03
CA ASN A 15 11.24 -1.65 9.79
C ASN A 15 11.02 -3.02 10.43
N ALA A 16 11.16 -4.08 9.63
CA ALA A 16 11.16 -5.44 10.15
C ALA A 16 12.53 -5.75 10.77
N LEU A 17 12.54 -6.13 12.03
CA LEU A 17 13.74 -6.52 12.79
C LEU A 17 13.94 -8.03 12.84
N THR A 18 12.96 -8.80 12.38
CA THR A 18 13.00 -10.27 12.34
C THR A 18 12.71 -10.78 10.94
N TYR A 19 13.39 -11.85 10.54
CA TYR A 19 13.15 -12.52 9.28
C TYR A 19 12.31 -13.78 9.49
N ASP A 20 11.32 -14.00 8.62
CA ASP A 20 10.46 -15.18 8.66
C ASP A 20 11.00 -16.24 7.68
N PHE A 21 11.64 -17.27 8.23
CA PHE A 21 12.24 -18.36 7.46
C PHE A 21 11.21 -19.35 6.88
N THR A 22 9.92 -19.22 7.23
CA THR A 22 8.88 -20.10 6.71
C THR A 22 8.38 -19.70 5.33
N LYS A 23 8.67 -18.46 4.91
CA LYS A 23 8.29 -17.91 3.60
C LYS A 23 9.49 -17.93 2.64
N ALA A 24 9.69 -19.07 1.99
CA ALA A 24 10.65 -19.19 0.90
C ALA A 24 9.99 -18.81 -0.43
N ASP A 25 10.26 -17.60 -0.91
CA ASP A 25 9.92 -17.21 -2.29
C ASP A 25 11.07 -17.63 -3.22
N TYR A 26 10.77 -18.43 -4.23
CA TYR A 26 11.73 -18.83 -5.26
C TYR A 26 11.98 -17.74 -6.31
N LEU A 27 11.19 -16.67 -6.28
CA LEU A 27 11.33 -15.51 -7.15
C LEU A 27 12.06 -14.38 -6.42
N PRO A 28 12.94 -13.62 -7.11
CA PRO A 28 13.61 -12.48 -6.51
C PRO A 28 12.58 -11.45 -6.06
N SER A 29 12.67 -11.07 -4.79
CA SER A 29 11.78 -10.05 -4.22
C SER A 29 12.42 -8.67 -4.29
N MET A 30 11.58 -7.64 -4.19
CA MET A 30 12.03 -6.24 -4.20
C MET A 30 13.00 -5.97 -3.04
N GLY A 31 14.20 -5.47 -3.32
CA GLY A 31 15.24 -5.25 -2.31
C GLY A 31 14.91 -4.16 -1.27
N ALA A 32 14.01 -3.22 -1.60
CA ALA A 32 13.54 -2.17 -0.69
C ALA A 32 12.48 -2.69 0.30
N ASN A 33 12.86 -3.65 1.15
CA ASN A 33 11.96 -4.36 2.07
C ASN A 33 11.19 -3.43 3.02
N ALA A 34 11.77 -2.28 3.40
CA ALA A 34 11.11 -1.30 4.25
C ALA A 34 9.85 -0.71 3.59
N LYS A 35 9.90 -0.41 2.28
CA LYS A 35 8.78 0.16 1.52
C LYS A 35 7.93 -0.90 0.82
N LYS A 36 8.41 -2.16 0.73
CA LYS A 36 7.69 -3.31 0.16
C LYS A 36 6.30 -3.50 0.75
N THR A 37 6.10 -3.19 2.04
CA THR A 37 4.80 -3.32 2.71
C THR A 37 3.69 -2.41 2.17
N LEU A 38 4.05 -1.40 1.37
CA LEU A 38 3.11 -0.50 0.69
C LEU A 38 2.84 -0.90 -0.76
N TYR A 39 3.61 -1.84 -1.30
CA TYR A 39 3.39 -2.38 -2.64
C TYR A 39 2.40 -3.52 -2.59
N LEU A 40 1.49 -3.55 -3.56
CA LEU A 40 0.61 -4.68 -3.83
C LEU A 40 1.27 -5.59 -4.85
N THR A 41 1.44 -6.85 -4.49
CA THR A 41 1.87 -7.91 -5.39
C THR A 41 0.74 -8.29 -6.35
N PRO A 42 1.05 -8.91 -7.51
CA PRO A 42 0.03 -9.35 -8.45
C PRO A 42 -1.04 -10.28 -7.83
N GLN A 43 -0.65 -11.06 -6.82
CA GLN A 43 -1.52 -12.00 -6.11
C GLN A 43 -2.48 -11.31 -5.14
N GLU A 44 -2.20 -10.06 -4.73
CA GLU A 44 -3.03 -9.27 -3.82
C GLU A 44 -4.11 -8.44 -4.56
N ILE A 45 -4.15 -8.51 -5.90
CA ILE A 45 -5.15 -7.84 -6.71
C ILE A 45 -6.40 -8.72 -6.83
N ASN A 46 -7.51 -8.22 -6.28
CA ASN A 46 -8.81 -8.88 -6.35
C ASN A 46 -9.50 -8.59 -7.69
N TYR A 47 -10.20 -9.61 -8.21
CA TYR A 47 -11.10 -9.48 -9.36
C TYR A 47 -12.55 -9.55 -8.89
N TYR A 48 -13.39 -8.68 -9.45
CA TYR A 48 -14.77 -8.50 -9.04
C TYR A 48 -15.72 -8.99 -10.13
N HIS A 49 -16.66 -9.85 -9.75
CA HIS A 49 -17.79 -10.28 -10.58
C HIS A 49 -19.04 -10.17 -9.72
N LEU A 50 -19.71 -9.03 -9.82
CA LEU A 50 -20.82 -8.64 -8.95
C LEU A 50 -22.12 -8.63 -9.75
N PRO A 51 -23.27 -9.04 -9.18
CA PRO A 51 -24.53 -9.08 -9.93
C PRO A 51 -25.00 -7.69 -10.39
N THR A 52 -24.57 -6.62 -9.73
CA THR A 52 -24.86 -5.22 -10.07
C THR A 52 -23.58 -4.39 -10.07
N PRO A 53 -23.53 -3.28 -10.84
CA PRO A 53 -22.43 -2.32 -10.74
C PRO A 53 -22.30 -1.82 -9.31
N MET A 54 -21.06 -1.77 -8.80
CA MET A 54 -20.76 -1.37 -7.42
C MET A 54 -19.75 -0.24 -7.42
N THR A 55 -20.05 0.80 -6.64
CA THR A 55 -19.14 1.90 -6.33
C THR A 55 -19.01 1.99 -4.82
N GLU A 56 -17.78 1.96 -4.32
CA GLU A 56 -17.46 2.22 -2.93
C GLU A 56 -16.56 3.45 -2.85
N PHE A 57 -16.92 4.40 -1.99
CA PHE A 57 -16.11 5.57 -1.72
C PHE A 57 -16.01 5.76 -0.22
N THR A 58 -14.79 5.71 0.30
CA THR A 58 -14.48 5.90 1.70
C THR A 58 -13.44 7.00 1.83
N TYR A 59 -13.78 8.05 2.57
CA TYR A 59 -12.86 9.11 2.95
C TYR A 59 -12.77 9.17 4.47
N LYS A 60 -11.55 9.16 5.01
CA LYS A 60 -11.28 9.24 6.44
C LYS A 60 -10.26 10.34 6.70
N THR A 61 -10.55 11.20 7.67
CA THR A 61 -9.59 12.16 8.23
C THR A 61 -9.11 11.66 9.58
N GLY A 62 -7.85 11.90 9.89
CA GLY A 62 -7.21 11.54 11.16
C GLY A 62 -6.63 12.76 11.87
N PHE A 63 -6.15 12.54 13.10
CA PHE A 63 -5.33 13.52 13.83
C PHE A 63 -4.07 13.90 13.03
N GLU A 64 -3.63 15.15 13.16
CA GLU A 64 -2.44 15.72 12.49
C GLU A 64 -2.44 15.60 10.97
N GLN A 65 -3.35 16.32 10.30
CA GLN A 65 -3.41 16.45 8.83
C GLN A 65 -3.35 15.11 8.04
N GLY A 66 -3.78 14.01 8.66
CA GLY A 66 -3.89 12.69 8.04
C GLY A 66 -5.18 12.54 7.23
N GLN A 67 -5.09 12.11 5.98
CA GLN A 67 -6.21 11.85 5.08
C GLN A 67 -6.03 10.51 4.38
N VAL A 68 -7.10 9.72 4.32
CA VAL A 68 -7.15 8.45 3.61
C VAL A 68 -8.36 8.44 2.70
N LEU A 69 -8.11 8.18 1.42
CA LEU A 69 -9.13 8.00 0.39
C LEU A 69 -9.04 6.56 -0.12
N ASN A 70 -10.17 5.88 -0.19
CA ASN A 70 -10.30 4.59 -0.85
C ASN A 70 -11.53 4.62 -1.77
N THR A 71 -11.34 4.29 -3.04
CA THR A 71 -12.40 4.25 -4.04
C THR A 71 -12.31 2.95 -4.81
N LEU A 72 -13.45 2.32 -5.06
CA LEU A 72 -13.61 1.14 -5.89
C LEU A 72 -14.81 1.36 -6.80
N PHE A 73 -14.64 1.02 -8.07
CA PHE A 73 -15.70 0.93 -9.05
C PHE A 73 -15.59 -0.42 -9.76
N SER A 74 -16.69 -1.15 -9.88
CA SER A 74 -16.74 -2.44 -10.55
C SER A 74 -18.04 -2.57 -11.34
N VAL A 75 -17.94 -3.04 -12.58
CA VAL A 75 -19.11 -3.26 -13.45
C VAL A 75 -18.89 -4.41 -14.41
N ASN A 76 -19.97 -5.12 -14.72
CA ASN A 76 -19.98 -6.13 -15.77
C ASN A 76 -20.48 -5.46 -17.06
N LEU A 77 -19.61 -5.31 -18.06
CA LEU A 77 -20.00 -4.76 -19.37
C LEU A 77 -20.83 -5.78 -20.18
N SER A 78 -20.60 -7.07 -19.93
CA SER A 78 -21.41 -8.18 -20.43
C SER A 78 -21.41 -9.31 -19.39
N PRO A 79 -22.24 -10.36 -19.53
CA PRO A 79 -22.16 -11.53 -18.66
C PRO A 79 -20.78 -12.20 -18.62
N GLN A 80 -19.96 -11.96 -19.65
CA GLN A 80 -18.63 -12.54 -19.83
C GLN A 80 -17.50 -11.59 -19.44
N LEU A 81 -17.69 -10.27 -19.52
CA LEU A 81 -16.64 -9.27 -19.34
C LEU A 81 -16.93 -8.37 -18.14
N ASN A 82 -16.04 -8.41 -17.15
CA ASN A 82 -16.10 -7.58 -15.96
C ASN A 82 -14.88 -6.67 -15.91
N ILE A 83 -15.08 -5.43 -15.49
CA ILE A 83 -14.01 -4.45 -15.30
C ILE A 83 -14.08 -3.86 -13.89
N PHE A 84 -12.93 -3.48 -13.36
CA PHE A 84 -12.87 -2.72 -12.11
C PHE A 84 -11.76 -1.67 -12.17
N MET A 85 -11.94 -0.62 -11.38
CA MET A 85 -10.97 0.42 -11.10
C MET A 85 -10.98 0.71 -9.60
N ALA A 86 -9.80 0.81 -8.99
CA ALA A 86 -9.67 1.13 -7.59
C ALA A 86 -8.50 2.09 -7.36
N TYR A 87 -8.70 3.03 -6.44
CA TYR A 87 -7.67 3.96 -6.00
C TYR A 87 -7.63 4.04 -4.48
N LYS A 88 -6.43 3.91 -3.90
CA LYS A 88 -6.21 4.11 -2.48
C LYS A 88 -5.11 5.14 -2.29
N GLY A 89 -5.47 6.31 -1.80
CA GLY A 89 -4.56 7.38 -1.44
C GLY A 89 -4.48 7.54 0.08
N LEU A 90 -3.28 7.78 0.58
CA LEU A 90 -3.02 8.16 1.97
C LEU A 90 -2.03 9.30 1.99
N ARG A 91 -2.30 10.34 2.76
CA ARG A 91 -1.36 11.42 3.03
C ARG A 91 -1.44 11.77 4.51
N SER A 92 -0.30 11.79 5.20
CA SER A 92 -0.24 12.11 6.62
C SER A 92 0.99 12.94 6.92
N LEU A 93 0.79 14.10 7.55
CA LEU A 93 1.86 14.84 8.19
C LEU A 93 2.09 14.21 9.57
N GLY A 94 3.33 13.87 9.91
CA GLY A 94 3.67 13.42 11.26
C GLY A 94 3.86 14.60 12.21
N ASN A 95 4.12 14.29 13.48
CA ASN A 95 4.26 15.27 14.55
C ASN A 95 5.51 16.18 14.43
N TYR A 96 6.41 15.89 13.47
CA TYR A 96 7.69 16.59 13.31
C TYR A 96 7.82 17.16 11.89
N GLN A 97 8.61 18.23 11.75
CA GLN A 97 8.69 19.06 10.53
C GLN A 97 8.94 18.29 9.23
N ASN A 98 9.78 17.24 9.24
CA ASN A 98 10.14 16.48 8.03
C ASN A 98 9.71 15.01 8.09
N ILE A 99 8.44 14.77 8.44
CA ILE A 99 7.85 13.42 8.47
C ILE A 99 6.54 13.43 7.69
N LEU A 100 6.54 13.92 6.45
CA LEU A 100 5.40 13.76 5.55
C LEU A 100 5.45 12.37 4.91
N ALA A 101 4.33 11.64 4.92
CA ALA A 101 4.18 10.39 4.18
C ALA A 101 3.00 10.51 3.22
N SER A 102 3.20 10.10 1.97
CA SER A 102 2.19 10.05 0.93
C SER A 102 2.31 8.74 0.18
N ASN A 103 1.18 8.08 -0.02
CA ASN A 103 1.11 6.80 -0.70
C ASN A 103 -0.13 6.79 -1.60
N GLY A 104 0.05 6.41 -2.86
CA GLY A 104 -1.02 6.25 -3.84
C GLY A 104 -0.93 4.87 -4.48
N ASN A 105 -2.06 4.17 -4.55
CA ASN A 105 -2.16 2.88 -5.23
C ASN A 105 -3.33 2.94 -6.20
N PHE A 106 -3.01 2.93 -7.50
CA PHE A 106 -3.98 2.86 -8.56
C PHE A 106 -4.02 1.44 -9.12
N ARG A 107 -5.23 0.90 -9.29
CA ARG A 107 -5.46 -0.45 -9.81
C ARG A 107 -6.57 -0.40 -10.84
N PHE A 108 -6.35 -1.07 -11.94
CA PHE A 108 -7.37 -1.29 -12.97
C PHE A 108 -7.25 -2.72 -13.47
N GLY A 109 -8.36 -3.37 -13.77
CA GLY A 109 -8.30 -4.72 -14.32
C GLY A 109 -9.60 -5.17 -14.94
N PHE A 110 -9.52 -6.31 -15.63
CA PHE A 110 -10.66 -6.98 -16.21
C PHE A 110 -10.57 -8.48 -16.05
N SER A 111 -11.73 -9.12 -16.02
CA SER A 111 -11.87 -10.57 -16.12
C SER A 111 -12.80 -10.92 -17.27
N TYR A 112 -12.43 -11.95 -18.02
CA TYR A 112 -13.21 -12.46 -19.14
C TYR A 112 -13.43 -13.96 -19.01
N LEU A 113 -14.67 -14.40 -19.14
CA LEU A 113 -15.06 -15.80 -19.22
C LEU A 113 -15.74 -16.06 -20.56
N SER A 114 -15.14 -16.93 -21.38
CA SER A 114 -15.75 -17.33 -22.66
C SER A 114 -17.19 -17.86 -22.48
N PRO A 115 -18.11 -17.63 -23.44
CA PRO A 115 -19.50 -18.09 -23.33
C PRO A 115 -19.65 -19.60 -23.11
N ASN A 116 -18.73 -20.39 -23.66
CA ASN A 116 -18.68 -21.84 -23.50
C ASN A 116 -17.91 -22.29 -22.24
N LYS A 117 -17.45 -21.34 -21.40
CA LYS A 117 -16.71 -21.53 -20.15
C LYS A 117 -15.39 -22.32 -20.29
N LYS A 118 -14.81 -22.37 -21.50
CA LYS A 118 -13.54 -23.10 -21.75
C LYS A 118 -12.29 -22.26 -21.50
N TYR A 119 -12.41 -20.95 -21.65
CA TYR A 119 -11.32 -19.99 -21.50
C TYR A 119 -11.68 -18.92 -20.47
N THR A 120 -10.71 -18.63 -19.62
CA THR A 120 -10.77 -17.53 -18.65
C THR A 120 -9.51 -16.69 -18.79
N ALA A 121 -9.67 -15.37 -18.82
CA ALA A 121 -8.57 -14.42 -18.85
C ALA A 121 -8.71 -13.42 -17.72
N PHE A 122 -7.60 -13.14 -17.05
CA PHE A 122 -7.48 -12.14 -16.00
C PHE A 122 -6.31 -11.25 -16.33
N ALA A 123 -6.52 -9.94 -16.33
CA ALA A 123 -5.46 -8.97 -16.53
C ALA A 123 -5.70 -7.75 -15.65
N HIS A 124 -4.62 -7.17 -15.14
CA HIS A 124 -4.69 -5.96 -14.34
C HIS A 124 -3.43 -5.12 -14.54
N TYR A 125 -3.55 -3.85 -14.18
CA TYR A 125 -2.48 -2.88 -14.05
C TYR A 125 -2.52 -2.33 -12.62
N ALA A 126 -1.36 -2.28 -11.97
CA ALA A 126 -1.21 -1.71 -10.64
C ALA A 126 -0.04 -0.73 -10.60
N GLY A 127 -0.34 0.54 -10.38
CA GLY A 127 0.63 1.62 -10.22
C GLY A 127 0.72 2.06 -8.75
N HIS A 128 1.94 2.28 -8.27
CA HIS A 128 2.21 2.67 -6.89
C HIS A 128 3.09 3.92 -6.88
N ASP A 129 2.69 4.92 -6.10
CA ASP A 129 3.47 6.12 -5.82
C ASP A 129 3.70 6.19 -4.31
N ILE A 130 4.95 6.27 -3.90
CA ILE A 130 5.36 6.25 -2.50
C ILE A 130 6.35 7.38 -2.28
N TYR A 131 5.95 8.32 -1.43
CA TYR A 131 6.75 9.46 -1.04
C TYR A 131 6.82 9.56 0.47
N ASN A 132 8.04 9.64 1.00
CA ASN A 132 8.29 9.83 2.41
C ASN A 132 9.40 10.86 2.59
N ASN A 133 9.16 11.85 3.44
CA ASN A 133 10.23 12.63 4.03
C ASN A 133 10.84 11.83 5.18
N GLU A 134 12.15 11.86 5.23
CA GLU A 134 12.96 11.17 6.22
C GLU A 134 13.93 12.21 6.81
N ASN A 135 13.98 12.31 8.14
CA ASN A 135 15.04 13.09 8.79
C ASN A 135 16.34 12.33 8.53
N GLY A 136 17.33 12.99 7.91
CA GLY A 136 18.54 12.38 7.31
C GLY A 136 19.53 11.70 8.26
N GLY A 137 19.06 11.05 9.33
CA GLY A 137 19.87 10.34 10.30
C GLY A 137 20.45 11.25 11.38
N ILE A 138 21.26 10.63 12.24
CA ILE A 138 21.99 11.32 13.31
C ILE A 138 23.29 11.86 12.70
N ALA A 139 23.42 13.19 12.60
CA ALA A 139 24.63 13.83 12.12
C ALA A 139 25.75 13.89 13.18
N THR A 140 25.36 13.81 14.46
CA THR A 140 26.26 13.97 15.62
C THR A 140 26.01 12.81 16.60
N PRO A 141 26.74 11.69 16.49
CA PRO A 141 26.55 10.50 17.34
C PRO A 141 26.63 10.82 18.83
N GLU A 142 27.45 11.81 19.22
CA GLU A 142 27.60 12.23 20.62
C GLU A 142 26.29 12.73 21.24
N GLN A 143 25.35 13.26 20.43
CA GLN A 143 24.03 13.71 20.91
C GLN A 143 23.11 12.54 21.27
N PHE A 144 23.35 11.35 20.72
CA PHE A 144 22.59 10.14 21.02
C PHE A 144 23.25 9.30 22.13
N GLU A 145 24.58 9.38 22.25
CA GLU A 145 25.35 8.64 23.25
C GLU A 145 25.43 9.36 24.61
N SER A 146 25.20 10.69 24.66
CA SER A 146 25.33 11.49 25.88
C SER A 146 24.24 11.24 26.93
N GLY A 147 23.09 10.66 26.54
CA GLY A 147 21.96 10.41 27.44
C GLY A 147 21.28 11.69 27.95
N ASP A 148 21.49 12.82 27.28
CA ASP A 148 20.94 14.12 27.67
C ASP A 148 19.47 14.26 27.26
N ALA A 149 18.58 14.54 28.20
CA ALA A 149 17.13 14.52 27.99
C ALA A 149 16.59 15.63 27.07
N GLN A 150 17.45 16.55 26.63
CA GLN A 150 17.11 17.60 25.67
C GLN A 150 17.23 17.15 24.20
N PHE A 151 17.73 15.94 23.94
CA PHE A 151 17.85 15.34 22.60
C PHE A 151 17.23 13.94 22.55
#